data_AF-A0A257KUY8-F1
#
_entry.id   AF-A0A257KUY8-F1
#
_cell.length_a   1.000
_cell.length_b   1.000
_cell.length_c   1.000
_cell.angle_alpha   90.00
_cell.angle_beta   90.00
_cell.angle_gamma   90.00
#
_symmetry.space_group_name_H-M   'P 1'
#
loop_
_entity.id
_entity.type
_entity.pdbx_description
1 polymer ?
#
loop_
_entity_poly.entity_id
_entity_poly.type
_entity_poly.pdbx_seq_one_letter_code
_entity_poly.pdbx_strand_id
1 'polypeptide(L)'
;MMMTKSDTWYVAFGPDRALKSDPRPPGPARTTKTFKSEIDAKVFAREILAKGWTATAGTLNPYQPKRTIAASQIEDWIDLDHAG
;
A
#
# COMPACT_ATOMS: atom_id res chain seq x y z
N MET A 1 28.73 -2.76 8.51
CA MET A 1 27.74 -2.82 7.41
C MET A 1 26.42 -2.32 7.98
N MET A 2 25.90 -1.23 7.41
CA MET A 2 24.70 -0.48 7.79
C MET A 2 23.50 -1.33 8.25
N MET A 3 23.13 -1.22 9.53
CA MET A 3 21.78 -1.59 10.02
C MET A 3 20.81 -0.47 9.59
N THR A 4 20.40 -0.49 8.33
CA THR A 4 19.27 0.31 7.88
C THR A 4 18.04 -0.20 8.63
N LYS A 5 17.47 0.63 9.52
CA LYS A 5 16.18 0.36 10.19
C LYS A 5 15.21 -0.23 9.18
N SER A 6 15.00 -1.54 9.21
CA SER A 6 14.32 -2.24 8.13
C SER A 6 12.87 -1.77 8.06
N ASP A 7 12.52 -1.04 7.02
CA ASP A 7 11.12 -0.79 6.71
C ASP A 7 10.49 -2.13 6.30
N THR A 8 9.74 -2.73 7.21
CA THR A 8 9.13 -4.06 7.06
C THR A 8 7.98 -4.06 6.06
N TRP A 9 7.31 -2.92 5.90
CA TRP A 9 6.08 -2.78 5.12
C TRP A 9 6.25 -1.79 3.99
N TYR A 10 5.53 -1.99 2.90
CA TYR A 10 5.37 -1.02 1.83
C TYR A 10 3.90 -0.90 1.45
N VAL A 11 3.49 0.31 1.06
CA VAL A 11 2.18 0.63 0.52
C VAL A 11 2.38 1.30 -0.83
N ALA A 12 1.97 0.63 -1.90
CA ALA A 12 1.93 1.18 -3.24
C ALA A 12 0.52 1.69 -3.54
N PHE A 13 0.41 2.95 -3.94
CA PHE A 13 -0.85 3.63 -4.21
C PHE A 13 -0.85 4.37 -5.53
N GLY A 14 -2.01 4.53 -6.15
CA GLY A 14 -2.16 5.32 -7.36
C GLY A 14 -3.61 5.64 -7.66
N PRO A 15 -3.86 6.66 -8.50
CA PRO A 15 -5.21 6.98 -8.94
C PRO A 15 -5.79 5.79 -9.72
N ASP A 16 -7.05 5.50 -9.44
CA ASP A 16 -7.74 4.38 -10.05
C ASP A 16 -7.94 4.62 -11.56
N ARG A 17 -7.65 3.60 -12.37
CA ARG A 17 -7.76 3.66 -13.83
C ARG A 17 -9.20 3.71 -14.33
N ALA A 18 -10.22 3.61 -13.47
CA ALA A 18 -11.63 3.67 -13.91
C ALA A 18 -12.08 5.07 -14.35
N LEU A 19 -11.30 6.13 -14.07
CA LEU A 19 -11.51 7.44 -14.69
C LEU A 19 -10.98 7.40 -16.14
N LYS A 20 -11.84 6.94 -17.05
CA LYS A 20 -11.64 6.95 -18.51
C LYS A 20 -11.39 8.38 -19.02
N SER A 21 -10.62 8.45 -20.11
CA SER A 21 -10.32 9.58 -21.01
C SER A 21 -9.04 10.37 -20.72
N ASP A 22 -7.89 9.86 -21.17
CA ASP A 22 -7.02 10.63 -22.08
C ASP A 22 -6.00 9.73 -22.84
N PRO A 23 -5.76 9.92 -24.15
CA PRO A 23 -4.81 9.15 -24.94
C PRO A 23 -3.43 9.82 -25.06
N ARG A 24 -2.64 9.94 -23.98
CA ARG A 24 -1.16 10.17 -24.03
C ARG A 24 -0.47 9.84 -22.66
N PRO A 25 0.87 9.65 -22.54
CA PRO A 25 1.54 8.44 -22.01
C PRO A 25 2.19 8.66 -20.61
N PRO A 26 2.99 7.70 -20.09
CA PRO A 26 2.56 6.45 -19.46
C PRO A 26 1.83 6.72 -18.13
N GLY A 27 1.05 5.74 -17.67
CA GLY A 27 0.08 5.87 -16.59
C GLY A 27 0.56 6.54 -15.30
N PRO A 28 -0.39 7.07 -14.51
CA PRO A 28 -0.09 7.87 -13.32
C PRO A 28 0.84 7.11 -12.39
N ALA A 29 1.92 7.78 -11.99
CA ALA A 29 3.00 7.22 -11.20
C ALA A 29 2.45 6.60 -9.91
N ARG A 30 2.36 5.27 -9.89
CA ARG A 30 2.06 4.53 -8.66
C ARG A 30 3.18 4.85 -7.68
N THR A 31 2.84 5.54 -6.60
CA THR A 31 3.80 5.93 -5.58
C THR A 31 3.88 4.80 -4.57
N THR A 32 5.09 4.43 -4.15
CA THR A 32 5.29 3.42 -3.11
C THR A 32 5.92 4.07 -1.90
N LYS A 33 5.35 3.83 -0.72
CA LYS A 33 5.84 4.35 0.55
C LYS A 33 6.13 3.20 1.49
N THR A 34 7.30 3.19 2.11
CA THR A 34 7.72 2.14 3.04
C THR A 34 7.45 2.58 4.49
N PHE A 35 7.19 1.61 5.34
CA PHE A 35 6.81 1.78 6.74
C PHE A 35 7.46 0.70 7.61
N LYS A 36 7.68 1.02 8.88
CA LYS A 36 8.22 0.06 9.87
C LYS A 36 7.12 -0.73 10.56
N SER A 37 5.97 -0.11 10.77
CA SER A 37 4.81 -0.71 11.43
C SER A 37 3.73 -1.05 10.39
N GLU A 38 3.05 -2.17 10.61
CA GLU A 38 1.84 -2.53 9.85
C GLU A 38 0.76 -1.44 10.05
N ILE A 39 0.64 -0.92 11.27
CA ILE A 39 -0.37 0.10 11.66
C ILE A 39 -0.20 1.39 10.85
N ASP A 40 1.02 1.94 10.77
CA ASP A 40 1.29 3.14 9.96
C ASP A 40 0.95 2.93 8.48
N ALA A 41 1.24 1.73 7.96
CA ALA A 41 0.91 1.34 6.59
C ALA A 41 -0.61 1.24 6.38
N LYS A 42 -1.36 0.69 7.35
CA LYS A 42 -2.83 0.61 7.32
C LYS A 42 -3.48 2.00 7.34
N VAL A 43 -3.05 2.87 8.28
CA VAL A 43 -3.55 4.24 8.39
C VAL A 43 -3.36 4.97 7.06
N PHE A 44 -2.16 4.87 6.48
CA PHE A 44 -1.87 5.50 5.20
C PHE A 44 -2.71 4.90 4.06
N ALA A 45 -2.86 3.57 4.00
CA ALA A 45 -3.70 2.91 3.00
C ALA A 45 -5.17 3.36 3.09
N ARG A 46 -5.70 3.55 4.31
CA ARG A 46 -7.04 4.10 4.55
C ARG A 46 -7.20 5.52 4.00
N GLU A 47 -6.20 6.38 4.19
CA GLU A 47 -6.20 7.74 3.62
C GLU A 47 -6.21 7.71 2.08
N ILE A 48 -5.45 6.81 1.48
CA ILE A 48 -5.44 6.62 0.01
C ILE A 48 -6.82 6.18 -0.49
N LEU A 49 -7.43 5.18 0.15
CA LEU A 49 -8.78 4.74 -0.20
C LEU A 49 -9.82 5.85 -0.03
N ALA A 50 -9.74 6.62 1.06
CA ALA A 50 -10.62 7.76 1.31
C ALA A 50 -10.48 8.86 0.24
N LYS A 51 -9.31 8.96 -0.40
CA LYS A 51 -9.06 9.84 -1.54
C LYS A 51 -9.66 9.33 -2.87
N GLY A 52 -10.21 8.11 -2.88
CA GLY A 52 -10.67 7.43 -4.10
C GLY A 52 -9.54 6.84 -4.94
N TRP A 53 -8.37 6.60 -4.32
CA TRP A 53 -7.22 5.98 -4.98
C TRP A 53 -7.11 4.51 -4.59
N THR A 54 -6.44 3.71 -5.41
CA THR A 54 -6.18 2.30 -5.10
C THR A 54 -4.89 2.20 -4.29
N ALA A 55 -4.93 1.48 -3.18
CA ALA A 55 -3.78 1.13 -2.35
C ALA A 55 -3.52 -0.38 -2.41
N THR A 56 -2.26 -0.78 -2.34
CA THR A 56 -1.79 -2.15 -2.20
C THR A 56 -0.71 -2.14 -1.13
N ALA A 57 -0.60 -3.18 -0.32
CA ALA A 57 0.41 -3.25 0.73
C ALA A 57 1.15 -4.59 0.68
N GLY A 58 2.31 -4.65 1.32
CA GLY A 58 3.01 -5.91 1.49
C GLY A 58 4.23 -5.76 2.38
N THR A 59 4.84 -6.89 2.72
CA THR A 59 6.09 -6.90 3.46
C THR A 59 7.30 -6.88 2.53
N LEU A 60 8.33 -6.13 2.92
CA LEU A 60 9.60 -6.05 2.20
C LEU A 60 10.44 -7.31 2.49
N ASN A 61 11.04 -7.90 1.45
CA ASN A 61 11.99 -9.01 1.59
C ASN A 61 13.24 -8.50 2.35
N PRO A 62 13.81 -9.20 3.37
CA PRO A 62 13.80 -10.63 3.63
C PRO A 62 12.85 -11.15 4.74
N TYR A 63 11.91 -10.33 5.23
CA TYR A 63 11.05 -10.75 6.34
C TYR A 63 10.07 -11.85 5.91
N GLN A 64 10.21 -13.03 6.53
CA GLN A 64 9.24 -14.12 6.43
C GLN A 64 8.27 -14.03 7.61
N PRO A 65 6.95 -14.19 7.41
CA PRO A 65 6.28 -14.55 6.16
C PRO A 65 6.10 -13.37 5.18
N LYS A 66 6.23 -13.67 3.87
CA LYS A 66 5.91 -12.72 2.81
C LYS A 66 4.40 -12.48 2.79
N ARG A 67 3.99 -11.24 3.07
CA ARG A 67 2.58 -10.83 3.03
C ARG A 67 2.42 -9.88 1.85
N THR A 68 1.42 -10.13 1.02
CA THR A 68 1.11 -9.25 -0.11
C THR A 68 -0.40 -9.05 -0.09
N ILE A 69 -0.81 -7.81 0.08
CA ILE A 69 -2.18 -7.35 0.20
C ILE A 69 -2.53 -6.65 -1.11
N ALA A 70 -3.35 -7.32 -1.92
CA ALA A 70 -3.89 -6.74 -3.14
C ALA A 70 -4.87 -5.60 -2.80
N ALA A 71 -5.17 -4.73 -3.78
CA ALA A 71 -6.10 -3.63 -3.57
C ALA A 71 -7.51 -4.12 -3.21
N SER A 72 -7.90 -5.30 -3.70
CA SER A 72 -9.16 -5.95 -3.32
C SER A 72 -9.18 -6.46 -1.88
N GLN A 73 -8.02 -6.60 -1.23
CA GLN A 73 -7.88 -7.09 0.14
C GLN A 73 -7.39 -6.00 1.11
N ILE A 74 -7.05 -4.81 0.61
CA ILE A 74 -6.52 -3.72 1.44
C ILE A 74 -7.61 -3.21 2.40
N GLU A 75 -8.87 -3.18 1.96
CA GLU A 75 -10.03 -2.80 2.79
C GLU A 75 -10.18 -3.76 3.96
N ASP A 76 -10.19 -5.06 3.69
CA ASP A 76 -10.25 -6.13 4.70
C ASP A 76 -9.03 -6.11 5.64
N TRP A 77 -7.83 -5.86 5.11
CA TRP A 77 -6.61 -5.77 5.91
C TRP A 77 -6.59 -4.55 6.85
N ILE A 78 -7.15 -3.41 6.41
CA ILE A 78 -7.31 -2.22 7.27
C ILE A 78 -8.35 -2.48 8.35
N ASP A 79 -9.43 -3.19 8.04
CA ASP A 79 -10.53 -3.49 8.96
C ASP A 79 -10.18 -4.56 10.01
N LEU A 80 -9.42 -5.60 9.60
CA LEU A 80 -8.95 -6.69 10.46
C LEU A 80 -8.15 -6.24 11.69
N ASP A 81 -7.58 -5.03 11.68
CA ASP A 81 -6.87 -4.47 12.85
C ASP A 81 -7.81 -3.99 13.96
N HIS A 82 -9.06 -3.67 13.60
CA HIS A 82 -10.05 -3.11 14.53
C HIS A 82 -10.76 -4.18 15.36
N ALA A 83 -10.43 -5.46 15.15
CA ALA A 83 -10.98 -6.63 15.83
C ALA A 83 -10.09 -7.17 16.98
N GLY A 84 -9.15 -6.37 17.49
CA GLY A 84 -8.30 -6.68 18.63
C GLY A 84 -8.79 -6.08 19.95
#